data_AF-H1L114-F1
#
_entry.id   AF-H1L114-F1
#
_cell.length_a   1.000
_cell.length_b   1.000
_cell.length_c   1.000
_cell.angle_alpha   90.00
_cell.angle_beta   90.00
_cell.angle_gamma   90.00
#
_symmetry.space_group_name_H-M   'P 1'
#
loop_
_entity.id
_entity.type
_entity.pdbx_description
1 polymer ?
#
loop_
_entity_poly.entity_id
_entity_poly.type
_entity_poly.pdbx_seq_one_letter_code
_entity_poly.pdbx_strand_id
1 'polypeptide(L)'
;MKDYDVIVCPGVGTFPNGSFNGRLLDYYSYVLYKLSQIIPKDNIEIHMDITHGLNYMPALTYKAIKELLGILAITNKAKFYVYNSDPYSKGGKKELYIHTVENREILPSSSTDAIDDKKLIDDSNLEGKERGEIRKKLNTNKTIKELKNKKQNINAFLSSFVYALPLIYSTFYVEDWEIKDIIDEILSIYLSNIDVGLENKTIKRKIGLDVGFDALVKAYFTAKVCKVDEFIKDELSLGEITKMGKILFRNNNRFLKSEIDNSICRILINNDTGGQWILLREFRKDLSDEFNIRNFLAHAGFEKNLVEIKAHERGTNKNCPKDKSYLRYSPNYIKEKNGVKKLIYKRESNNEEINVLEKLEEAFINEFNK
;
A
#
# COMPACT_ATOMS: atom_id res chain seq x y z
N MET A 1 -1.98 -22.59 -27.48
CA MET A 1 -2.14 -21.29 -26.78
C MET A 1 -0.79 -20.60 -26.77
N LYS A 2 -0.74 -19.29 -26.93
CA LYS A 2 0.51 -18.53 -26.82
C LYS A 2 0.78 -18.32 -25.33
N ASP A 3 1.94 -18.78 -24.87
CA ASP A 3 2.40 -18.66 -23.47
C ASP A 3 3.18 -17.35 -23.27
N TYR A 4 2.64 -16.24 -23.80
CA TYR A 4 3.28 -14.93 -23.69
C TYR A 4 2.26 -13.79 -23.76
N ASP A 5 2.54 -12.74 -23.00
CA ASP A 5 1.85 -11.46 -23.04
C ASP A 5 2.75 -10.39 -23.67
N VAL A 6 2.15 -9.45 -24.41
CA VAL A 6 2.86 -8.29 -24.97
C VAL A 6 2.28 -7.02 -24.36
N ILE A 7 3.13 -6.29 -23.63
CA ILE A 7 2.78 -5.00 -23.05
C ILE A 7 3.36 -3.90 -23.92
N VAL A 8 2.50 -3.08 -24.52
CA VAL A 8 2.91 -1.89 -25.29
C VAL A 8 2.87 -0.68 -24.36
N CYS A 9 4.04 -0.12 -24.05
CA CYS A 9 4.19 0.96 -23.07
C CYS A 9 4.36 2.34 -23.73
N PRO A 10 3.97 3.44 -23.04
CA PRO A 10 4.08 4.80 -23.58
C PRO A 10 5.56 5.26 -23.68
N GLY A 11 6.12 5.14 -24.88
CA GLY A 11 7.47 5.61 -25.21
C GLY A 11 7.58 7.13 -25.37
N VAL A 12 8.81 7.66 -25.33
CA VAL A 12 9.13 9.05 -25.71
C VAL A 12 10.30 9.04 -26.70
N GLY A 13 10.20 9.85 -27.75
CA GLY A 13 11.28 10.02 -28.72
C GLY A 13 10.79 10.42 -30.10
N THR A 14 11.71 10.86 -30.95
CA THR A 14 11.46 11.17 -32.36
C THR A 14 12.22 10.18 -33.22
N PHE A 15 11.51 9.53 -34.12
CA PHE A 15 12.00 8.45 -34.96
C PHE A 15 11.60 8.71 -36.43
N PRO A 16 12.25 8.05 -37.41
CA PRO A 16 11.88 8.20 -38.83
C PRO A 16 10.41 7.90 -39.14
N ASN A 17 9.76 7.07 -38.32
CA ASN A 17 8.37 6.66 -38.47
C ASN A 17 7.37 7.46 -37.62
N GLY A 18 7.82 8.41 -36.79
CA GLY A 18 6.91 9.25 -35.99
C GLY A 18 7.55 9.87 -34.75
N SER A 19 6.83 10.77 -34.11
CA SER A 19 7.23 11.44 -32.86
C SER A 19 6.27 11.09 -31.72
N PHE A 20 6.82 10.73 -30.56
CA PHE A 20 6.08 10.33 -29.37
C PHE A 20 6.41 11.30 -28.24
N ASN A 21 5.44 12.15 -27.90
CA ASN A 21 5.59 13.25 -26.95
C ASN A 21 4.75 12.98 -25.69
N GLY A 22 5.36 13.18 -24.52
CA GLY A 22 4.72 13.00 -23.23
C GLY A 22 5.74 12.85 -22.11
N ARG A 23 5.28 12.56 -20.90
CA ARG A 23 6.17 12.35 -19.75
C ARG A 23 6.88 11.00 -19.87
N LEU A 24 8.18 10.98 -19.58
CA LEU A 24 9.00 9.77 -19.61
C LEU A 24 8.52 8.73 -18.58
N LEU A 25 8.16 9.21 -17.39
CA LEU A 25 7.73 8.38 -16.26
C LEU A 25 6.37 7.71 -16.48
N ASP A 26 5.58 8.12 -17.48
CA ASP A 26 4.38 7.38 -17.88
C ASP A 26 4.70 5.90 -18.17
N TYR A 27 5.88 5.64 -18.75
CA TYR A 27 6.34 4.28 -19.00
C TYR A 27 6.43 3.48 -17.71
N TYR A 28 7.00 4.07 -16.66
CA TYR A 28 7.14 3.43 -15.36
C TYR A 28 5.79 3.11 -14.74
N SER A 29 4.91 4.12 -14.63
CA SER A 29 3.58 3.98 -14.05
C SER A 29 2.74 2.93 -14.78
N TYR A 30 2.81 2.92 -16.12
CA TYR A 30 2.08 1.96 -16.94
C TYR A 30 2.61 0.53 -16.77
N VAL A 31 3.94 0.35 -16.77
CA VAL A 31 4.57 -0.96 -16.53
C VAL A 31 4.24 -1.47 -15.13
N LEU A 32 4.34 -0.61 -14.12
CA LEU A 32 4.01 -0.95 -12.73
C LEU A 32 2.57 -1.48 -12.63
N TYR A 33 1.61 -0.76 -13.23
CA TYR A 33 0.21 -1.21 -13.26
C TYR A 33 0.06 -2.54 -13.98
N LYS A 34 0.59 -2.70 -15.19
CA LYS A 34 0.43 -3.94 -15.96
C LYS A 34 1.07 -5.14 -15.27
N LEU A 35 2.26 -4.99 -14.71
CA LEU A 35 2.91 -6.06 -13.95
C LEU A 35 2.15 -6.40 -12.67
N SER A 36 1.52 -5.42 -11.98
CA SER A 36 0.69 -5.70 -10.79
C SER A 36 -0.52 -6.62 -11.10
N GLN A 37 -1.00 -6.61 -12.34
CA GLN A 37 -2.06 -7.49 -12.81
C GLN A 37 -1.53 -8.90 -13.11
N ILE A 38 -0.37 -8.99 -13.78
CA ILE A 38 0.22 -10.23 -14.27
C ILE A 38 0.87 -11.05 -13.15
N ILE A 39 1.57 -10.40 -12.22
CA ILE A 39 2.30 -11.11 -11.16
C ILE A 39 1.28 -11.84 -10.24
N PRO A 40 1.41 -13.17 -10.06
CA PRO A 40 0.53 -13.96 -9.22
C PRO A 40 0.80 -13.73 -7.72
N LYS A 41 -0.14 -14.19 -6.89
CA LYS A 41 -0.05 -14.16 -5.42
C LYS A 41 0.60 -15.44 -4.89
N ASP A 42 1.78 -15.79 -5.40
CA ASP A 42 2.47 -17.02 -5.01
C ASP A 42 3.99 -16.80 -4.92
N ASN A 43 4.70 -17.82 -4.44
CA ASN A 43 6.15 -17.83 -4.55
C ASN A 43 6.55 -17.75 -6.03
N ILE A 44 7.50 -16.88 -6.35
CA ILE A 44 7.89 -16.63 -7.74
C ILE A 44 9.39 -16.48 -7.92
N GLU A 45 9.87 -16.89 -9.09
CA GLU A 45 11.20 -16.57 -9.60
C GLU A 45 11.01 -15.74 -10.88
N ILE A 46 11.47 -14.49 -10.89
CA ILE A 46 11.37 -13.60 -12.05
C ILE A 46 12.74 -13.50 -12.73
N HIS A 47 12.75 -13.75 -14.03
CA HIS A 47 13.90 -13.66 -14.91
C HIS A 47 13.73 -12.45 -15.84
N MET A 48 14.56 -11.43 -15.66
CA MET A 48 14.51 -10.20 -16.45
C MET A 48 15.71 -10.14 -17.40
N ASP A 49 15.46 -10.17 -18.70
CA ASP A 49 16.49 -9.91 -19.70
C ASP A 49 16.44 -8.44 -20.16
N ILE A 50 17.56 -7.73 -20.00
CA ILE A 50 17.70 -6.32 -20.39
C ILE A 50 18.49 -6.12 -21.69
N THR A 51 18.94 -7.20 -22.32
CA THR A 51 19.81 -7.19 -23.52
C THR A 51 19.29 -6.29 -24.65
N HIS A 52 17.98 -6.33 -24.91
CA HIS A 52 17.35 -5.60 -26.01
C HIS A 52 16.59 -4.35 -25.55
N GLY A 53 16.69 -3.98 -24.27
CA GLY A 53 15.97 -2.81 -23.78
C GLY A 53 16.63 -1.52 -24.23
N LEU A 54 15.80 -0.52 -24.52
CA LEU A 54 16.24 0.75 -25.08
C LEU A 54 16.28 1.84 -24.00
N ASN A 55 17.41 2.53 -23.89
CA ASN A 55 17.57 3.73 -23.05
C ASN A 55 17.09 3.54 -21.60
N TYR A 56 15.99 4.20 -21.23
CA TYR A 56 15.41 4.22 -19.89
C TYR A 56 14.53 3.00 -19.57
N MET A 57 14.12 2.23 -20.59
CA MET A 57 13.16 1.14 -20.44
C MET A 57 13.66 0.03 -19.50
N PRO A 58 14.92 -0.48 -19.61
CA PRO A 58 15.47 -1.42 -18.63
C PRO A 58 15.38 -0.91 -17.19
N ALA A 59 15.83 0.33 -16.96
CA ALA A 59 15.90 0.89 -15.61
C ALA A 59 14.52 1.05 -14.98
N LEU A 60 13.54 1.58 -15.72
CA LEU A 60 12.18 1.75 -15.21
C LEU A 60 11.44 0.43 -15.04
N THR A 61 11.65 -0.54 -15.93
CA THR A 61 11.05 -1.88 -15.80
C THR A 61 11.64 -2.64 -14.61
N TYR A 62 12.96 -2.59 -14.45
CA TYR A 62 13.67 -3.15 -13.29
C TYR A 62 13.13 -2.56 -11.99
N LYS A 63 12.97 -1.24 -11.92
CA LYS A 63 12.41 -0.55 -10.76
C LYS A 63 11.00 -1.05 -10.45
N ALA A 64 10.11 -1.11 -11.44
CA ALA A 64 8.73 -1.55 -11.25
C ALA A 64 8.67 -3.00 -10.74
N ILE A 65 9.46 -3.90 -11.31
CA ILE A 65 9.54 -5.30 -10.85
C ILE A 65 10.04 -5.37 -9.40
N LYS A 66 11.12 -4.66 -9.06
CA LYS A 66 11.70 -4.64 -7.71
C LYS A 66 10.70 -4.20 -6.65
N GLU A 67 9.95 -3.14 -6.92
CA GLU A 67 8.97 -2.62 -5.98
C GLU A 67 7.79 -3.60 -5.77
N LEU A 68 7.25 -4.17 -6.85
CA LEU A 68 6.20 -5.19 -6.75
C LEU A 68 6.71 -6.46 -6.05
N LEU A 69 7.91 -6.92 -6.36
CA LEU A 69 8.50 -8.08 -5.68
C LEU A 69 8.75 -7.82 -4.19
N GLY A 70 9.10 -6.59 -3.80
CA GLY A 70 9.22 -6.19 -2.40
C GLY A 70 7.90 -6.34 -1.64
N ILE A 71 6.80 -5.90 -2.26
CA ILE A 71 5.44 -6.08 -1.72
C ILE A 71 5.05 -7.57 -1.69
N LEU A 72 5.33 -8.32 -2.77
CA LEU A 72 5.07 -9.76 -2.84
C LEU A 72 5.78 -10.53 -1.71
N ALA A 73 7.01 -10.14 -1.42
CA ALA A 73 7.85 -10.77 -0.41
C ALA A 73 7.32 -10.62 1.03
N ILE A 74 6.32 -9.76 1.27
CA ILE A 74 5.63 -9.67 2.57
C ILE A 74 5.05 -11.03 2.96
N THR A 75 4.30 -11.66 2.04
CA THR A 75 3.63 -12.94 2.31
C THR A 75 4.35 -14.13 1.67
N ASN A 76 4.99 -13.93 0.52
CA ASN A 76 5.58 -14.99 -0.31
C ASN A 76 7.11 -14.91 -0.39
N LYS A 77 7.74 -15.90 -1.02
CA LYS A 77 9.15 -15.88 -1.41
C LYS A 77 9.26 -15.39 -2.84
N ALA A 78 10.18 -14.45 -3.08
CA ALA A 78 10.46 -13.95 -4.42
C ALA A 78 11.96 -14.03 -4.69
N LYS A 79 12.35 -14.60 -5.83
CA LYS A 79 13.71 -14.49 -6.36
C LYS A 79 13.72 -13.67 -7.63
N PHE A 80 14.82 -12.96 -7.83
CA PHE A 80 14.99 -12.09 -8.97
C PHE A 80 16.35 -12.30 -9.63
N TYR A 81 16.30 -12.59 -10.93
CA TYR A 81 17.44 -12.75 -11.80
C TYR A 81 17.41 -11.67 -12.87
N VAL A 82 18.55 -11.04 -13.12
CA VAL A 82 18.71 -10.09 -14.22
C VAL A 82 19.82 -10.58 -15.14
N TYR A 83 19.56 -10.51 -16.45
CA TYR A 83 20.47 -10.98 -17.50
C TYR A 83 20.80 -9.86 -18.49
N ASN A 84 22.03 -9.86 -18.99
CA ASN A 84 22.45 -8.99 -20.09
C ASN A 84 23.48 -9.71 -20.96
N SER A 85 23.35 -9.64 -22.27
CA SER A 85 24.34 -10.22 -23.17
C SER A 85 25.60 -9.37 -23.28
N ASP A 86 26.66 -9.99 -23.80
CA ASP A 86 27.78 -9.26 -24.39
C ASP A 86 27.28 -8.23 -25.42
N PRO A 87 27.93 -7.05 -25.53
CA PRO A 87 27.54 -6.04 -26.50
C PRO A 87 27.77 -6.55 -27.92
N TYR A 88 26.73 -6.43 -28.76
CA TYR A 88 26.85 -6.73 -30.18
C TYR A 88 27.66 -5.66 -30.90
N SER A 89 28.70 -6.07 -31.64
CA SER A 89 29.46 -5.20 -32.54
C SER A 89 29.39 -5.73 -33.98
N LYS A 90 29.12 -4.83 -34.93
CA LYS A 90 29.03 -5.18 -36.35
C LYS A 90 30.43 -5.59 -36.85
N GLY A 91 30.62 -6.89 -37.13
CA GLY A 91 31.93 -7.47 -37.47
C GLY A 91 32.67 -8.13 -36.30
N GLY A 92 32.07 -8.18 -35.12
CA GLY A 92 32.61 -8.84 -33.93
C GLY A 92 32.33 -10.35 -33.87
N LYS A 93 32.43 -10.92 -32.66
CA LYS A 93 32.18 -12.35 -32.40
C LYS A 93 30.76 -12.75 -32.83
N LYS A 94 30.64 -13.96 -33.39
CA LYS A 94 29.34 -14.55 -33.79
C LYS A 94 28.53 -15.08 -32.60
N GLU A 95 29.20 -15.42 -31.51
CA GLU A 95 28.59 -15.91 -30.27
C GLU A 95 28.71 -14.82 -29.20
N LEU A 96 27.58 -14.49 -28.59
CA LEU A 96 27.47 -13.56 -27.46
C LEU A 96 27.06 -14.36 -26.23
N TYR A 97 27.73 -14.14 -25.10
CA TYR A 97 27.38 -14.78 -23.85
C TYR A 97 26.29 -13.97 -23.13
N ILE A 98 25.36 -14.68 -22.49
CA ILE A 98 24.36 -14.07 -21.60
C ILE A 98 24.90 -14.14 -20.18
N HIS A 99 25.10 -12.98 -19.55
CA HIS A 99 25.60 -12.87 -18.20
C HIS A 99 24.45 -12.68 -17.21
N THR A 100 24.52 -13.35 -16.06
CA THR A 100 23.68 -13.01 -14.91
C THR A 100 24.30 -11.81 -14.20
N VAL A 101 23.64 -10.65 -14.28
CA VAL A 101 24.11 -9.41 -13.64
C VAL A 101 23.57 -9.26 -12.22
N GLU A 102 22.45 -9.92 -11.90
CA GLU A 102 21.90 -9.98 -10.54
C GLU A 102 21.25 -11.34 -10.30
N ASN A 103 21.44 -11.87 -9.10
CA ASN A 103 20.72 -13.04 -8.57
C ASN A 103 20.54 -12.83 -7.06
N ARG A 104 19.29 -12.62 -6.62
CA ARG A 104 19.01 -12.47 -5.19
C ARG A 104 17.61 -12.93 -4.79
N GLU A 105 17.48 -13.31 -3.52
CA GLU A 105 16.19 -13.36 -2.85
C GLU A 105 15.74 -11.93 -2.48
N ILE A 106 14.47 -11.63 -2.72
CA ILE A 106 13.87 -10.34 -2.44
C ILE A 106 13.40 -10.30 -1.00
N LEU A 107 13.85 -9.29 -0.27
CA LEU A 107 13.40 -9.04 1.10
C LEU A 107 12.03 -8.33 1.11
N PRO A 108 11.18 -8.61 2.11
CA PRO A 108 9.91 -7.91 2.29
C PRO A 108 10.11 -6.40 2.39
N SER A 109 9.38 -5.64 1.58
CA SER A 109 9.38 -4.18 1.61
C SER A 109 7.97 -3.66 1.36
N SER A 110 7.40 -2.97 2.35
CA SER A 110 6.13 -2.26 2.20
C SER A 110 6.32 -0.99 1.39
N SER A 111 5.28 -0.56 0.67
CA SER A 111 5.29 0.77 0.05
C SER A 111 5.18 1.84 1.12
N THR A 112 6.01 2.86 1.00
CA THR A 112 6.03 4.07 1.84
C THR A 112 5.37 5.25 1.13
N ASP A 113 4.76 5.02 -0.03
CA ASP A 113 4.13 6.05 -0.83
C ASP A 113 2.71 6.27 -0.34
N ALA A 114 2.47 7.43 0.28
CA ALA A 114 1.12 7.85 0.60
C ALA A 114 0.39 8.31 -0.67
N ILE A 115 -0.89 7.95 -0.77
CA ILE A 115 -1.75 8.43 -1.84
C ILE A 115 -2.03 9.91 -1.63
N ASP A 116 -1.75 10.70 -2.66
CA ASP A 116 -2.16 12.10 -2.77
C ASP A 116 -3.12 12.23 -3.96
N ASP A 117 -4.40 12.49 -3.67
CA ASP A 117 -5.46 12.62 -4.67
C ASP A 117 -5.26 13.81 -5.62
N LYS A 118 -4.36 14.74 -5.28
CA LYS A 118 -3.97 15.87 -6.13
C LYS A 118 -2.83 15.53 -7.10
N LYS A 119 -2.12 14.41 -6.87
CA LYS A 119 -0.97 13.94 -7.68
C LYS A 119 -1.28 12.64 -8.42
N LEU A 120 -2.53 12.43 -8.82
CA LEU A 120 -2.93 11.27 -9.61
C LEU A 120 -2.51 11.44 -11.08
N ILE A 121 -2.65 12.68 -11.58
CA ILE A 121 -2.39 13.04 -12.97
C ILE A 121 -1.55 14.32 -12.98
N ASP A 122 -0.53 14.32 -13.83
CA ASP A 122 0.26 15.48 -14.15
C ASP A 122 -0.38 16.25 -15.31
N ASP A 123 -0.89 17.44 -15.01
CA ASP A 123 -1.50 18.36 -15.96
C ASP A 123 -0.62 19.59 -16.26
N SER A 124 0.67 19.55 -15.93
CA SER A 124 1.58 20.68 -16.07
C SER A 124 1.78 21.16 -17.51
N ASN A 125 1.58 20.27 -18.49
CA ASN A 125 1.68 20.59 -19.93
C ASN A 125 0.39 21.22 -20.50
N LEU A 126 -0.66 21.39 -19.70
CA LEU A 126 -1.92 21.98 -20.12
C LEU A 126 -2.05 23.43 -19.66
N GLU A 127 -2.63 24.27 -20.53
CA GLU A 127 -2.85 25.69 -20.25
C GLU A 127 -4.35 26.05 -20.25
N GLY A 128 -4.68 27.11 -19.50
CA GLY A 128 -5.99 27.78 -19.53
C GLY A 128 -7.19 26.84 -19.46
N LYS A 129 -7.99 26.84 -20.53
CA LYS A 129 -9.28 26.14 -20.60
C LYS A 129 -9.14 24.62 -20.56
N GLU A 130 -8.16 24.04 -21.26
CA GLU A 130 -7.96 22.58 -21.32
C GLU A 130 -7.64 22.02 -19.94
N ARG A 131 -6.75 22.69 -19.19
CA ARG A 131 -6.44 22.31 -17.81
C ARG A 131 -7.67 22.37 -16.91
N GLY A 132 -8.48 23.40 -17.06
CA GLY A 132 -9.74 23.56 -16.34
C GLY A 132 -10.74 22.42 -16.61
N GLU A 133 -10.85 21.99 -17.87
CA GLU A 133 -11.72 20.88 -18.28
C GLU A 133 -11.28 19.54 -17.69
N ILE A 134 -9.98 19.23 -17.71
CA ILE A 134 -9.44 18.00 -17.10
C ILE A 134 -9.65 18.00 -15.59
N ARG A 135 -9.32 19.10 -14.89
CA ARG A 135 -9.56 19.19 -13.45
C ARG A 135 -11.03 19.09 -13.09
N LYS A 136 -11.91 19.68 -13.90
CA LYS A 136 -13.36 19.53 -13.73
C LYS A 136 -13.75 18.07 -13.89
N LYS A 137 -13.31 17.39 -14.96
CA LYS A 137 -13.58 15.95 -15.20
C LYS A 137 -13.17 15.11 -13.99
N LEU A 138 -11.94 15.30 -13.49
CA LEU A 138 -11.44 14.59 -12.30
C LEU A 138 -12.27 14.88 -11.05
N ASN A 139 -12.59 16.15 -10.80
CA ASN A 139 -13.34 16.55 -9.61
C ASN A 139 -14.82 16.16 -9.67
N THR A 140 -15.41 15.98 -10.85
CA THR A 140 -16.80 15.54 -11.01
C THR A 140 -16.96 14.03 -11.09
N ASN A 141 -15.89 13.30 -11.45
CA ASN A 141 -15.90 11.86 -11.59
C ASN A 141 -16.26 11.17 -10.26
N LYS A 142 -17.23 10.26 -10.30
CA LYS A 142 -17.76 9.59 -9.10
C LYS A 142 -16.70 8.72 -8.43
N THR A 143 -16.00 7.89 -9.20
CA THR A 143 -14.95 6.98 -8.73
C THR A 143 -13.79 7.74 -8.08
N ILE A 144 -13.39 8.87 -8.66
CA ILE A 144 -12.34 9.73 -8.08
C ILE A 144 -12.82 10.45 -6.82
N LYS A 145 -14.09 10.84 -6.73
CA LYS A 145 -14.65 11.36 -5.47
C LYS A 145 -14.68 10.28 -4.38
N GLU A 146 -14.98 9.03 -4.74
CA GLU A 146 -14.92 7.90 -3.80
C GLU A 146 -13.50 7.69 -3.28
N LEU A 147 -12.48 7.81 -4.14
CA LEU A 147 -11.09 7.83 -3.70
C LEU A 147 -10.83 8.90 -2.63
N LYS A 148 -11.31 10.13 -2.82
CA LYS A 148 -11.12 11.20 -1.82
C LYS A 148 -11.69 10.84 -0.46
N ASN A 149 -12.81 10.11 -0.43
CA ASN A 149 -13.41 9.63 0.81
C ASN A 149 -12.61 8.47 1.43
N LYS A 150 -12.04 7.59 0.60
CA LYS A 150 -11.32 6.38 1.02
C LYS A 150 -9.82 6.57 1.23
N LYS A 151 -9.25 7.68 0.75
CA LYS A 151 -7.81 7.95 0.78
C LYS A 151 -7.20 7.73 2.16
N GLN A 152 -7.85 8.25 3.20
CA GLN A 152 -7.43 8.08 4.59
C GLN A 152 -7.35 6.60 4.99
N ASN A 153 -8.33 5.79 4.60
CA ASN A 153 -8.37 4.36 4.89
C ASN A 153 -7.29 3.60 4.13
N ILE A 154 -7.05 3.95 2.86
CA ILE A 154 -5.99 3.30 2.08
C ILE A 154 -4.61 3.64 2.66
N ASN A 155 -4.37 4.91 3.03
CA ASN A 155 -3.13 5.32 3.68
C ASN A 155 -2.97 4.69 5.07
N ALA A 156 -4.05 4.58 5.86
CA ALA A 156 -4.04 3.85 7.13
C ALA A 156 -3.71 2.36 6.91
N PHE A 157 -4.33 1.71 5.93
CA PHE A 157 -4.03 0.33 5.54
C PHE A 157 -2.56 0.15 5.16
N LEU A 158 -1.99 1.01 4.31
CA LEU A 158 -0.57 0.97 3.94
C LEU A 158 0.35 1.15 5.15
N SER A 159 0.07 2.17 5.97
CA SER A 159 0.86 2.45 7.18
C SER A 159 0.83 1.31 8.20
N SER A 160 -0.21 0.46 8.18
CA SER A 160 -0.30 -0.71 9.06
C SER A 160 0.87 -1.68 8.88
N PHE A 161 1.40 -1.81 7.66
CA PHE A 161 2.55 -2.66 7.37
C PHE A 161 3.86 -2.03 7.84
N VAL A 162 3.99 -0.71 7.67
CA VAL A 162 5.17 0.05 8.09
C VAL A 162 5.31 0.04 9.61
N TYR A 163 4.23 0.30 10.33
CA TYR A 163 4.23 0.45 11.79
C TYR A 163 3.76 -0.80 12.55
N ALA A 164 3.48 -1.90 11.85
CA ALA A 164 2.93 -3.14 12.41
C ALA A 164 1.69 -2.91 13.28
N LEU A 165 0.63 -2.36 12.67
CA LEU A 165 -0.63 -1.99 13.33
C LEU A 165 -1.73 -3.02 12.99
N PRO A 166 -1.79 -4.17 13.70
CA PRO A 166 -2.67 -5.28 13.36
C PRO A 166 -4.16 -4.91 13.36
N LEU A 167 -4.62 -4.10 14.32
CA LEU A 167 -6.03 -3.67 14.35
C LEU A 167 -6.36 -2.69 13.24
N ILE A 168 -5.41 -1.85 12.80
CA ILE A 168 -5.63 -0.97 11.63
C ILE A 168 -5.79 -1.81 10.36
N TYR A 169 -4.90 -2.78 10.14
CA TYR A 169 -5.04 -3.73 9.02
C TYR A 169 -6.40 -4.43 9.06
N SER A 170 -6.78 -4.96 10.23
CA SER A 170 -7.98 -5.78 10.41
C SER A 170 -9.29 -5.01 10.20
N THR A 171 -9.42 -3.86 10.86
CA THR A 171 -10.67 -3.09 10.91
C THR A 171 -10.86 -2.19 9.69
N PHE A 172 -9.77 -1.69 9.10
CA PHE A 172 -9.79 -0.74 7.99
C PHE A 172 -9.18 -1.32 6.70
N TYR A 173 -9.18 -2.65 6.57
CA TYR A 173 -8.77 -3.32 5.35
C TYR A 173 -9.50 -2.74 4.13
N VAL A 174 -8.77 -2.54 3.03
CA VAL A 174 -9.34 -2.07 1.77
C VAL A 174 -9.26 -3.18 0.73
N GLU A 175 -10.37 -3.44 0.08
CA GLU A 175 -10.47 -4.46 -0.94
C GLU A 175 -9.72 -4.05 -2.22
N ASP A 176 -9.04 -5.01 -2.85
CA ASP A 176 -8.21 -4.75 -4.03
C ASP A 176 -9.05 -4.32 -5.24
N TRP A 177 -10.25 -4.91 -5.41
CA TRP A 177 -11.15 -4.52 -6.50
C TRP A 177 -11.62 -3.06 -6.40
N GLU A 178 -11.81 -2.53 -5.19
CA GLU A 178 -12.19 -1.14 -4.98
C GLU A 178 -11.10 -0.17 -5.44
N ILE A 179 -9.83 -0.53 -5.19
CA ILE A 179 -8.67 0.28 -5.64
C ILE A 179 -8.48 0.12 -7.15
N LYS A 180 -8.70 -1.08 -7.69
CA LYS A 180 -8.55 -1.37 -9.12
C LYS A 180 -9.51 -0.53 -9.97
N ASP A 181 -10.77 -0.40 -9.57
CA ASP A 181 -11.75 0.40 -10.32
C ASP A 181 -11.33 1.88 -10.40
N ILE A 182 -10.72 2.41 -9.33
CA ILE A 182 -10.17 3.77 -9.30
C ILE A 182 -8.99 3.90 -10.27
N ILE A 183 -8.06 2.94 -10.26
CA ILE A 183 -6.90 2.92 -11.16
C ILE A 183 -7.35 2.87 -12.62
N ASP A 184 -8.32 2.00 -12.94
CA ASP A 184 -8.84 1.82 -14.29
C ASP A 184 -9.51 3.09 -14.81
N GLU A 185 -10.25 3.81 -13.96
CA GLU A 185 -10.86 5.09 -14.31
C GLU A 185 -9.80 6.19 -14.57
N ILE A 186 -8.76 6.28 -13.73
CA ILE A 186 -7.65 7.23 -13.95
C ILE A 186 -6.93 6.89 -15.26
N LEU A 187 -6.68 5.62 -15.52
CA LEU A 187 -6.03 5.17 -16.75
C LEU A 187 -6.89 5.45 -17.98
N SER A 188 -8.21 5.27 -17.88
CA SER A 188 -9.17 5.65 -18.94
C SER A 188 -9.09 7.15 -19.25
N ILE A 189 -9.03 8.00 -18.22
CA ILE A 189 -8.85 9.44 -18.41
C ILE A 189 -7.51 9.74 -19.09
N TYR A 190 -6.42 9.13 -18.64
CA TYR A 190 -5.10 9.25 -19.25
C TYR A 190 -5.10 8.88 -20.74
N LEU A 191 -5.63 7.69 -21.08
CA LEU A 191 -5.69 7.19 -22.46
C LEU A 191 -6.59 8.05 -23.35
N SER A 192 -7.71 8.57 -22.83
CA SER A 192 -8.62 9.46 -23.56
C SER A 192 -8.01 10.83 -23.92
N ASN A 193 -6.83 11.15 -23.37
CA ASN A 193 -6.10 12.40 -23.59
C ASN A 193 -4.80 12.19 -24.39
N ILE A 194 -4.74 11.11 -25.16
CA ILE A 194 -3.67 10.87 -26.12
C ILE A 194 -4.14 11.33 -27.50
N ASP A 195 -3.53 12.39 -28.02
CA ASP A 195 -3.77 12.88 -29.37
C ASP A 195 -2.94 12.08 -30.38
N VAL A 196 -3.57 11.64 -31.46
CA VAL A 196 -2.91 10.92 -32.56
C VAL A 196 -3.05 11.74 -33.84
N GLY A 197 -1.97 12.42 -34.22
CA GLY A 197 -1.84 13.14 -35.48
C GLY A 197 -1.38 12.20 -36.59
N LEU A 198 -2.28 11.86 -37.51
CA LEU A 198 -1.99 10.94 -38.61
C LEU A 198 -1.08 11.58 -39.68
N GLU A 199 -1.30 12.85 -39.99
CA GLU A 199 -0.56 13.58 -41.03
C GLU A 199 0.92 13.79 -40.66
N ASN A 200 1.17 14.20 -39.42
CA ASN A 200 2.52 14.43 -38.89
C ASN A 200 3.10 13.21 -38.14
N LYS A 201 2.41 12.06 -38.19
CA LYS A 201 2.78 10.81 -37.48
C LYS A 201 3.19 11.06 -36.02
N THR A 202 2.43 11.90 -35.33
CA THR A 202 2.74 12.32 -33.97
C THR A 202 1.73 11.76 -32.98
N ILE A 203 2.24 11.19 -31.88
CA ILE A 203 1.44 10.85 -30.71
C ILE A 203 1.81 11.84 -29.60
N LYS A 204 0.83 12.58 -29.08
CA LYS A 204 1.03 13.53 -27.99
C LYS A 204 0.13 13.18 -26.81
N ARG A 205 0.74 12.82 -25.69
CA ARG A 205 0.05 12.60 -24.43
C ARG A 205 -0.07 13.93 -23.71
N LYS A 206 -1.29 14.45 -23.61
CA LYS A 206 -1.56 15.78 -23.02
C LYS A 206 -1.36 15.83 -21.51
N ILE A 207 -1.56 14.70 -20.84
CA ILE A 207 -1.43 14.52 -19.40
C ILE A 207 -0.52 13.33 -19.10
N GLY A 208 0.09 13.33 -17.92
CA GLY A 208 0.95 12.25 -17.43
C GLY A 208 0.35 11.50 -16.24
N LEU A 209 0.84 10.28 -16.00
CA LEU A 209 0.61 9.56 -14.75
C LEU A 209 1.61 10.06 -13.72
N ASP A 210 1.14 10.37 -12.51
CA ASP A 210 1.98 10.97 -11.47
C ASP A 210 2.10 10.07 -10.22
N VAL A 211 2.92 10.48 -9.25
CA VAL A 211 3.32 9.63 -8.12
C VAL A 211 2.15 9.10 -7.28
N GLY A 212 1.02 9.82 -7.23
CA GLY A 212 -0.20 9.35 -6.56
C GLY A 212 -0.87 8.18 -7.29
N PHE A 213 -0.75 8.10 -8.62
CA PHE A 213 -1.17 6.91 -9.38
C PHE A 213 -0.26 5.71 -9.06
N ASP A 214 1.05 5.91 -8.98
CA ASP A 214 1.99 4.86 -8.61
C ASP A 214 1.70 4.31 -7.21
N ALA A 215 1.41 5.20 -6.25
CA ALA A 215 1.00 4.84 -4.90
C ALA A 215 -0.28 3.99 -4.88
N LEU A 216 -1.28 4.35 -5.69
CA LEU A 216 -2.51 3.56 -5.84
C LEU A 216 -2.24 2.16 -6.39
N VAL A 217 -1.40 2.03 -7.42
CA VAL A 217 -1.03 0.72 -7.97
C VAL A 217 -0.35 -0.16 -6.92
N LYS A 218 0.55 0.42 -6.12
CA LYS A 218 1.18 -0.29 -5.00
C LYS A 218 0.19 -0.66 -3.91
N ALA A 219 -0.78 0.20 -3.61
CA ALA A 219 -1.86 -0.10 -2.67
C ALA A 219 -2.74 -1.26 -3.15
N TYR A 220 -3.14 -1.24 -4.43
CA TYR A 220 -3.88 -2.33 -5.07
C TYR A 220 -3.10 -3.65 -4.95
N PHE A 221 -1.82 -3.65 -5.31
CA PHE A 221 -1.01 -4.85 -5.27
C PHE A 221 -0.79 -5.34 -3.83
N THR A 222 -0.63 -4.42 -2.88
CA THR A 222 -0.52 -4.72 -1.44
C THR A 222 -1.79 -5.38 -0.93
N ALA A 223 -2.98 -4.83 -1.24
CA ALA A 223 -4.26 -5.43 -0.88
C ALA A 223 -4.38 -6.84 -1.47
N LYS A 224 -4.17 -7.00 -2.78
CA LYS A 224 -4.20 -8.30 -3.47
C LYS A 224 -3.31 -9.34 -2.76
N VAL A 225 -2.04 -9.01 -2.54
CA VAL A 225 -1.03 -9.91 -2.00
C VAL A 225 -1.19 -10.20 -0.50
N CYS A 226 -1.60 -9.19 0.27
CA CYS A 226 -1.63 -9.28 1.73
C CYS A 226 -3.01 -9.63 2.28
N LYS A 227 -4.02 -9.87 1.43
CA LYS A 227 -5.34 -10.35 1.87
C LYS A 227 -5.24 -11.69 2.60
N VAL A 228 -5.69 -11.73 3.85
CA VAL A 228 -5.87 -12.94 4.66
C VAL A 228 -7.24 -12.85 5.34
N ASP A 229 -8.25 -13.53 4.80
CA ASP A 229 -9.66 -13.35 5.18
C ASP A 229 -9.92 -13.57 6.68
N GLU A 230 -9.22 -14.53 7.30
CA GLU A 230 -9.31 -14.82 8.74
C GLU A 230 -9.01 -13.59 9.62
N PHE A 231 -8.23 -12.65 9.09
CA PHE A 231 -7.77 -11.47 9.80
C PHE A 231 -8.57 -10.20 9.50
N ILE A 232 -9.54 -10.23 8.59
CA ILE A 232 -10.30 -9.05 8.19
C ILE A 232 -11.62 -9.03 8.96
N LYS A 233 -11.59 -8.40 10.15
CA LYS A 233 -12.73 -8.32 11.07
C LYS A 233 -12.53 -7.22 12.13
N ASP A 234 -13.60 -6.92 12.88
CA ASP A 234 -13.56 -5.84 13.88
C ASP A 234 -12.89 -6.27 15.21
N GLU A 235 -12.84 -7.56 15.51
CA GLU A 235 -12.20 -8.10 16.72
C GLU A 235 -11.22 -9.23 16.39
N LEU A 236 -10.06 -9.23 17.03
CA LEU A 236 -9.03 -10.26 16.87
C LEU A 236 -8.63 -10.84 18.21
N SER A 237 -8.45 -12.16 18.25
CA SER A 237 -7.77 -12.81 19.37
C SER A 237 -6.28 -12.45 19.40
N LEU A 238 -5.64 -12.50 20.56
CA LEU A 238 -4.18 -12.31 20.65
C LEU A 238 -3.42 -13.40 19.89
N GLY A 239 -3.99 -14.60 19.78
CA GLY A 239 -3.48 -15.69 18.94
C GLY A 239 -3.43 -15.28 17.47
N GLU A 240 -4.52 -14.74 16.94
CA GLU A 240 -4.62 -14.23 15.57
C GLU A 240 -3.67 -13.06 15.33
N ILE A 241 -3.58 -12.09 16.25
CA ILE A 241 -2.62 -10.98 16.16
C ILE A 241 -1.18 -11.51 16.12
N THR A 242 -0.86 -12.51 16.94
CA THR A 242 0.47 -13.14 16.94
C THR A 242 0.75 -13.86 15.61
N LYS A 243 -0.26 -14.54 15.04
CA LYS A 243 -0.17 -15.20 13.73
C LYS A 243 0.02 -14.18 12.60
N MET A 244 -0.75 -13.09 12.63
CA MET A 244 -0.63 -11.95 11.73
C MET A 244 0.78 -11.35 11.76
N GLY A 245 1.36 -11.17 12.96
CA GLY A 245 2.75 -10.71 13.12
C GLY A 245 3.78 -11.56 12.38
N LYS A 246 3.61 -12.88 12.37
CA LYS A 246 4.50 -13.82 11.65
C LYS A 246 4.31 -13.83 10.14
N ILE A 247 3.11 -13.48 9.67
CA ILE A 247 2.76 -13.53 8.26
C ILE A 247 3.00 -12.17 7.60
N LEU A 248 2.36 -11.11 8.10
CA LEU A 248 2.31 -9.79 7.47
C LEU A 248 3.38 -8.81 7.98
N PHE A 249 3.81 -8.96 9.24
CA PHE A 249 4.71 -8.00 9.89
C PHE A 249 6.07 -8.60 10.23
N ARG A 250 6.60 -9.52 9.41
CA ARG A 250 7.84 -10.28 9.71
C ARG A 250 9.00 -9.40 10.20
N ASN A 251 9.22 -8.27 9.56
CA ASN A 251 10.30 -7.32 9.91
C ASN A 251 10.09 -6.67 11.29
N ASN A 252 8.84 -6.45 11.69
CA ASN A 252 8.46 -5.74 12.91
C ASN A 252 7.82 -6.66 13.98
N ASN A 253 7.77 -7.97 13.73
CA ASN A 253 7.09 -8.95 14.59
C ASN A 253 7.65 -8.97 16.00
N ARG A 254 8.95 -8.68 16.17
CA ARG A 254 9.59 -8.59 17.48
C ARG A 254 8.97 -7.49 18.34
N PHE A 255 8.69 -6.34 17.74
CA PHE A 255 8.06 -5.21 18.41
C PHE A 255 6.61 -5.54 18.78
N LEU A 256 5.82 -6.03 17.83
CA LEU A 256 4.43 -6.43 18.08
C LEU A 256 4.35 -7.52 19.18
N LYS A 257 5.20 -8.53 19.12
CA LYS A 257 5.28 -9.58 20.14
C LYS A 257 5.60 -9.00 21.52
N SER A 258 6.54 -8.05 21.59
CA SER A 258 6.89 -7.40 22.85
C SER A 258 5.69 -6.66 23.45
N GLU A 259 4.93 -5.92 22.66
CA GLU A 259 3.74 -5.22 23.16
C GLU A 259 2.65 -6.19 23.64
N ILE A 260 2.42 -7.29 22.91
CA ILE A 260 1.46 -8.32 23.35
C ILE A 260 1.93 -8.97 24.67
N ASP A 261 3.16 -9.44 24.73
CA ASP A 261 3.66 -10.23 25.85
C ASP A 261 3.90 -9.36 27.11
N ASN A 262 4.41 -8.13 26.94
CA ASN A 262 4.79 -7.27 28.07
C ASN A 262 3.70 -6.29 28.51
N SER A 263 2.81 -5.88 27.62
CA SER A 263 1.76 -4.91 27.95
C SER A 263 0.42 -5.62 28.12
N ILE A 264 -0.07 -6.29 27.08
CA ILE A 264 -1.43 -6.85 27.07
C ILE A 264 -1.54 -8.09 27.97
N CYS A 265 -0.62 -9.05 27.84
CA CYS A 265 -0.65 -10.26 28.67
C CYS A 265 -0.48 -9.96 30.17
N ARG A 266 0.30 -8.93 30.55
CA ARG A 266 0.41 -8.51 31.96
C ARG A 266 -0.90 -7.96 32.50
N ILE A 267 -1.67 -7.23 31.68
CA ILE A 267 -3.02 -6.77 32.06
C ILE A 267 -3.92 -7.97 32.32
N LEU A 268 -3.93 -8.96 31.42
CA LEU A 268 -4.79 -10.15 31.49
C LEU A 268 -4.44 -11.13 32.62
N ILE A 269 -3.20 -11.13 33.11
CA ILE A 269 -2.80 -11.94 34.26
C ILE A 269 -3.29 -11.28 35.57
N ASN A 270 -3.18 -9.96 35.65
CA ASN A 270 -3.47 -9.22 36.88
C ASN A 270 -4.94 -8.85 37.04
N ASN A 271 -5.71 -8.82 35.96
CA ASN A 271 -7.09 -8.36 35.95
C ASN A 271 -8.01 -9.40 35.32
N ASP A 272 -9.28 -9.36 35.72
CA ASP A 272 -10.35 -10.12 35.10
C ASP A 272 -11.30 -9.15 34.40
N THR A 273 -11.71 -9.51 33.18
CA THR A 273 -12.69 -8.72 32.42
C THR A 273 -14.12 -9.22 32.63
N GLY A 274 -14.30 -10.38 33.27
CA GLY A 274 -15.62 -11.01 33.42
C GLY A 274 -16.28 -11.36 32.08
N GLY A 275 -15.48 -11.53 31.01
CA GLY A 275 -15.99 -11.69 29.65
C GLY A 275 -16.63 -10.43 29.05
N GLN A 276 -16.48 -9.27 29.68
CA GLN A 276 -16.96 -7.99 29.16
C GLN A 276 -15.86 -7.24 28.40
N TRP A 277 -16.28 -6.34 27.51
CA TRP A 277 -15.37 -5.43 26.84
C TRP A 277 -15.05 -4.25 27.75
N ILE A 278 -13.78 -4.05 28.03
CA ILE A 278 -13.29 -2.98 28.92
C ILE A 278 -12.21 -2.20 28.19
N LEU A 279 -12.26 -0.87 28.24
CA LEU A 279 -11.23 -0.02 27.66
C LEU A 279 -9.88 -0.29 28.33
N LEU A 280 -8.80 -0.38 27.54
CA LEU A 280 -7.46 -0.64 28.05
C LEU A 280 -6.99 0.38 29.09
N ARG A 281 -7.49 1.62 29.04
CA ARG A 281 -7.18 2.68 30.02
C ARG A 281 -7.55 2.29 31.44
N GLU A 282 -8.62 1.51 31.65
CA GLU A 282 -9.08 1.09 32.99
C GLU A 282 -8.05 0.22 33.72
N PHE A 283 -7.11 -0.38 32.97
CA PHE A 283 -6.04 -1.21 33.52
C PHE A 283 -4.68 -0.49 33.60
N ARG A 284 -4.56 0.73 33.07
CA ARG A 284 -3.32 1.49 33.06
C ARG A 284 -3.39 2.62 34.09
N LYS A 285 -2.30 2.82 34.85
CA LYS A 285 -2.22 3.84 35.92
C LYS A 285 -2.27 5.28 35.41
N ASP A 286 -1.95 5.48 34.13
CA ASP A 286 -1.96 6.80 33.52
C ASP A 286 -3.40 7.16 33.11
N LEU A 287 -3.98 8.10 33.86
CA LEU A 287 -5.34 8.61 33.68
C LEU A 287 -5.43 9.67 32.57
N SER A 288 -4.35 9.99 31.86
CA SER A 288 -4.43 10.96 30.76
C SER A 288 -5.40 10.47 29.68
N ASP A 289 -6.42 11.30 29.44
CA ASP A 289 -7.42 11.19 28.38
C ASP A 289 -6.95 11.84 27.07
N GLU A 290 -5.65 12.12 26.91
CA GLU A 290 -5.14 12.73 25.69
C GLU A 290 -4.66 11.67 24.69
N PHE A 291 -5.16 11.75 23.46
CA PHE A 291 -4.65 10.92 22.37
C PHE A 291 -3.29 11.45 21.90
N ASN A 292 -2.31 10.56 21.77
CA ASN A 292 -0.99 10.89 21.24
C ASN A 292 -0.58 9.90 20.15
N ILE A 293 -0.36 10.42 18.94
CA ILE A 293 0.04 9.59 17.78
C ILE A 293 1.35 8.82 18.03
N ARG A 294 2.30 9.36 18.81
CA ARG A 294 3.54 8.65 19.15
C ARG A 294 3.25 7.44 20.02
N ASN A 295 2.35 7.56 21.00
CA ASN A 295 1.94 6.43 21.84
C ASN A 295 1.17 5.39 21.01
N PHE A 296 0.30 5.85 20.10
CA PHE A 296 -0.42 4.96 19.19
C PHE A 296 0.55 4.10 18.37
N LEU A 297 1.57 4.71 17.76
CA LEU A 297 2.60 3.99 16.99
C LEU A 297 3.49 3.12 17.88
N ALA A 298 3.94 3.63 19.03
CA ALA A 298 4.82 2.94 19.97
C ALA A 298 4.18 1.74 20.67
N HIS A 299 2.85 1.60 20.61
CA HIS A 299 2.10 0.47 21.16
C HIS A 299 1.40 -0.35 20.07
N ALA A 300 1.93 -0.37 18.83
CA ALA A 300 1.37 -1.15 17.72
C ALA A 300 -0.12 -0.88 17.45
N GLY A 301 -0.57 0.35 17.72
CA GLY A 301 -1.97 0.75 17.60
C GLY A 301 -2.88 0.34 18.76
N PHE A 302 -2.36 -0.30 19.81
CA PHE A 302 -3.07 -0.65 21.04
C PHE A 302 -3.15 0.52 22.02
N GLU A 303 -3.62 1.66 21.50
CA GLU A 303 -3.75 2.89 22.28
C GLU A 303 -4.88 2.72 23.31
N LYS A 304 -4.57 3.07 24.57
CA LYS A 304 -5.36 2.68 25.75
C LYS A 304 -6.76 3.30 25.77
N ASN A 305 -6.91 4.48 25.17
CA ASN A 305 -8.15 5.26 25.12
C ASN A 305 -9.02 4.86 23.92
N LEU A 306 -8.51 4.02 23.01
CA LEU A 306 -9.22 3.58 21.81
C LEU A 306 -9.56 2.09 21.80
N VAL A 307 -8.74 1.27 22.44
CA VAL A 307 -8.82 -0.19 22.34
C VAL A 307 -9.52 -0.78 23.56
N GLU A 308 -10.47 -1.66 23.28
CA GLU A 308 -11.13 -2.50 24.27
C GLU A 308 -10.47 -3.88 24.29
N ILE A 309 -10.43 -4.47 25.49
CA ILE A 309 -9.98 -5.84 25.73
C ILE A 309 -11.12 -6.65 26.35
N LYS A 310 -11.21 -7.92 25.96
CA LYS A 310 -12.11 -8.91 26.53
C LYS A 310 -11.39 -10.23 26.69
N ALA A 311 -11.54 -10.88 27.83
CA ALA A 311 -10.99 -12.20 28.09
C ALA A 311 -12.02 -13.10 28.77
N HIS A 312 -12.16 -14.31 28.25
CA HIS A 312 -13.06 -15.32 28.82
C HIS A 312 -12.44 -16.09 29.98
N GLU A 313 -11.12 -16.02 30.13
CA GLU A 313 -10.37 -16.67 31.21
C GLU A 313 -9.26 -15.73 31.68
N ARG A 314 -9.03 -15.73 33.00
CA ARG A 314 -7.91 -14.99 33.59
C ARG A 314 -6.59 -15.68 33.25
N GLY A 315 -5.57 -14.88 32.90
CA GLY A 315 -4.22 -15.41 32.70
C GLY A 315 -3.60 -15.90 34.01
N THR A 316 -2.66 -16.83 33.89
CA THR A 316 -1.80 -17.22 35.02
C THR A 316 -0.40 -16.66 34.79
N ASN A 317 0.41 -16.54 35.85
CA ASN A 317 1.81 -16.11 35.73
C ASN A 317 2.64 -16.94 34.73
N LYS A 318 2.18 -18.15 34.39
CA LYS A 318 2.82 -19.05 33.43
C LYS A 318 2.20 -19.04 32.04
N ASN A 319 0.97 -18.54 31.88
CA ASN A 319 0.26 -18.62 30.60
C ASN A 319 -0.72 -17.45 30.39
N CYS A 320 -0.51 -16.72 29.28
CA CYS A 320 -1.43 -15.70 28.79
C CYS A 320 -2.50 -16.39 27.90
N PRO A 321 -3.81 -16.17 28.14
CA PRO A 321 -4.88 -16.89 27.45
C PRO A 321 -5.13 -16.29 26.05
N LYS A 322 -4.12 -16.40 25.17
CA LYS A 322 -4.07 -15.67 23.89
C LYS A 322 -5.25 -15.98 22.96
N ASP A 323 -5.69 -17.23 22.93
CA ASP A 323 -6.78 -17.69 22.05
C ASP A 323 -8.17 -17.41 22.63
N LYS A 324 -8.24 -16.95 23.89
CA LYS A 324 -9.48 -16.62 24.60
C LYS A 324 -9.54 -15.16 25.03
N SER A 325 -8.62 -14.35 24.51
CA SER A 325 -8.50 -12.92 24.77
C SER A 325 -8.49 -12.16 23.47
N TYR A 326 -9.27 -11.09 23.40
CA TYR A 326 -9.58 -10.37 22.18
C TYR A 326 -9.32 -8.88 22.35
N LEU A 327 -8.91 -8.23 21.27
CA LEU A 327 -8.76 -6.79 21.15
C LEU A 327 -9.61 -6.27 19.98
N ARG A 328 -10.12 -5.06 20.14
CA ARG A 328 -10.78 -4.29 19.08
C ARG A 328 -10.65 -2.79 19.34
N TYR A 329 -10.81 -1.98 18.31
CA TYR A 329 -11.15 -0.58 18.54
C TYR A 329 -12.57 -0.48 19.10
N SER A 330 -12.78 0.36 20.12
CA SER A 330 -14.10 0.54 20.71
C SER A 330 -15.10 0.96 19.63
N PRO A 331 -16.26 0.29 19.51
CA PRO A 331 -17.31 0.67 18.57
C PRO A 331 -17.76 2.13 18.73
N ASN A 332 -17.63 2.71 19.93
CA ASN A 332 -17.97 4.10 20.19
C ASN A 332 -17.09 5.10 19.42
N TYR A 333 -15.89 4.68 19.00
CA TYR A 333 -14.96 5.50 18.22
C TYR A 333 -14.97 5.14 16.73
N ILE A 334 -15.74 4.12 16.31
CA ILE A 334 -15.89 3.77 14.90
C ILE A 334 -17.12 4.50 14.34
N LYS A 335 -16.89 5.47 13.46
CA LYS A 335 -17.97 6.17 12.73
C LYS A 335 -17.93 5.74 11.27
N GLU A 336 -19.08 5.38 10.69
CA GLU A 336 -19.17 5.09 9.26
C GLU A 336 -19.88 6.23 8.53
N LYS A 337 -19.27 6.73 7.46
CA LYS A 337 -19.85 7.77 6.60
C LYS A 337 -19.55 7.46 5.14
N ASN A 338 -20.60 7.41 4.31
CA ASN A 338 -20.49 7.08 2.88
C ASN A 338 -19.82 5.72 2.61
N GLY A 339 -20.08 4.71 3.45
CA GLY A 339 -19.45 3.39 3.32
C GLY A 339 -17.98 3.35 3.73
N VAL A 340 -17.48 4.38 4.42
CA VAL A 340 -16.09 4.47 4.90
C VAL A 340 -16.06 4.55 6.42
N LYS A 341 -15.41 3.57 7.04
CA LYS A 341 -15.15 3.56 8.50
C LYS A 341 -14.08 4.60 8.84
N LYS A 342 -14.29 5.32 9.93
CA LYS A 342 -13.35 6.28 10.52
C LYS A 342 -13.13 5.94 11.99
N LEU A 343 -11.92 6.20 12.49
CA LEU A 343 -11.57 6.09 13.91
C LEU A 343 -11.53 7.49 14.52
N ILE A 344 -12.59 7.86 15.23
CA ILE A 344 -12.77 9.19 15.83
C ILE A 344 -12.65 9.07 17.33
N TYR A 345 -11.50 9.50 17.86
CA TYR A 345 -11.33 9.67 19.28
C TYR A 345 -12.15 10.87 19.76
N LYS A 346 -12.84 10.74 20.90
CA LYS A 346 -13.55 11.85 21.52
C LYS A 346 -13.07 12.03 22.95
N ARG A 347 -12.48 13.19 23.24
CA ARG A 347 -11.99 13.52 24.58
C ARG A 347 -13.16 13.88 25.50
N GLU A 348 -13.18 13.29 26.69
CA GLU A 348 -14.30 13.46 27.63
C GLU A 348 -14.34 14.86 28.26
N SER A 349 -13.17 15.45 28.53
CA SER A 349 -13.06 16.72 29.25
C SER A 349 -13.53 17.95 28.46
N ASN A 350 -13.38 17.97 27.14
CA ASN A 350 -13.66 19.14 26.29
C ASN A 350 -14.47 18.83 25.01
N ASN A 351 -14.95 17.59 24.83
CA ASN A 351 -15.63 17.14 23.61
C ASN A 351 -14.81 17.28 22.31
N GLU A 352 -13.49 17.40 22.39
CA GLU A 352 -12.61 17.45 21.22
C GLU A 352 -12.65 16.12 20.47
N GLU A 353 -12.86 16.18 19.14
CA GLU A 353 -12.83 15.01 18.27
C GLU A 353 -11.53 14.97 17.46
N ILE A 354 -10.82 13.84 17.51
CA ILE A 354 -9.59 13.62 16.74
C ILE A 354 -9.82 12.46 15.78
N ASN A 355 -9.63 12.72 14.49
CA ASN A 355 -9.60 11.68 13.47
C ASN A 355 -8.24 10.97 13.50
N VAL A 356 -8.20 9.78 14.09
CA VAL A 356 -6.96 9.02 14.32
C VAL A 356 -6.33 8.59 12.99
N LEU A 357 -7.13 8.24 11.99
CA LEU A 357 -6.61 7.84 10.67
C LEU A 357 -5.94 9.01 9.94
N GLU A 358 -6.41 10.23 10.14
CA GLU A 358 -5.79 11.45 9.61
C GLU A 358 -4.46 11.75 10.31
N LYS A 359 -4.37 11.58 11.63
CA LYS A 359 -3.09 11.68 12.35
C LYS A 359 -2.08 10.60 11.95
N LEU A 360 -2.58 9.40 11.64
CA LEU A 360 -1.76 8.33 11.11
C LEU A 360 -1.26 8.64 9.69
N GLU A 361 -2.12 9.17 8.82
CA GLU A 361 -1.76 9.65 7.48
C GLU A 361 -0.71 10.77 7.54
N GLU A 362 -0.89 11.78 8.41
CA GLU A 362 0.09 12.85 8.63
C GLU A 362 1.46 12.28 9.05
N ALA A 363 1.48 11.32 9.99
CA ALA A 363 2.72 10.68 10.43
C ALA A 363 3.39 9.91 9.29
N PHE A 364 2.60 9.14 8.55
CA PHE A 364 3.07 8.35 7.41
C PHE A 364 3.67 9.24 6.31
N ILE A 365 3.02 10.34 5.96
CA ILE A 365 3.52 11.30 4.97
C ILE A 365 4.82 11.98 5.45
N ASN A 366 4.90 12.36 6.72
CA ASN A 366 6.03 13.13 7.25
C ASN A 366 7.31 12.32 7.44
N GLU A 367 7.21 11.01 7.63
CA GLU A 367 8.37 10.14 7.83
C GLU A 367 9.16 9.91 6.54
N PHE A 368 8.45 9.85 5.40
CA PHE A 368 9.06 9.46 4.11
C PHE A 368 9.22 10.61 3.11
N ASN A 369 8.80 11.83 3.46
CA ASN A 369 9.07 13.05 2.69
C ASN A 369 10.27 13.86 3.23
N LYS A 370 11.03 13.32 4.19
CA LYS A 370 12.32 13.85 4.65
C LYS A 370 13.46 13.13 3.96
#